data_AF-A0A150XZ75-F1
#
_entry.id   AF-A0A150XZ75-F1
#
_cell.length_a   1.000
_cell.length_b   1.000
_cell.length_c   1.000
_cell.angle_alpha   90.00
_cell.angle_beta   90.00
_cell.angle_gamma   90.00
#
_symmetry.space_group_name_H-M   'P 1'
#
loop_
_entity.id
_entity.type
_entity.pdbx_description
1 polymer ?
#
loop_
_entity_poly.entity_id
_entity_poly.type
_entity_poly.pdbx_seq_one_letter_code
_entity_poly.pdbx_strand_id
1 'polypeptide(L)'
;MAKQAQKGLSGNAAIPHQIHIAYLVTNINNNLFFSKNLKFKNNICSAETKVPKVDNKQPDVLIFDPRTSNSEKIWIEVCKKQRGLLQGDKDKINLAFKRLPHLKEGFIFVYERNEWLKYRRTKMDFIRSSKSTWLGLDLADLVNTIHPQSWFKP
;
A
#
# COMPACT_ATOMS: atom_id res chain seq x y z
N MET A 1 19.04 -38.81 5.43
CA MET A 1 17.66 -38.46 5.03
C MET A 1 17.39 -37.01 5.40
N ALA A 2 17.36 -36.10 4.44
CA ALA A 2 17.10 -34.68 4.68
C ALA A 2 15.59 -34.45 4.75
N LYS A 3 15.09 -34.03 5.92
CA LYS A 3 13.71 -33.52 6.06
C LYS A 3 13.61 -32.21 5.29
N GLN A 4 12.94 -32.21 4.15
CA GLN A 4 12.47 -30.99 3.51
C GLN A 4 11.54 -30.28 4.50
N ALA A 5 11.98 -29.12 4.99
CA ALA A 5 11.13 -28.19 5.70
C ALA A 5 10.07 -27.71 4.71
N GLN A 6 8.86 -28.24 4.84
CA GLN A 6 7.66 -27.71 4.24
C GLN A 6 7.54 -26.26 4.75
N LYS A 7 7.92 -25.28 3.93
CA LYS A 7 7.62 -23.86 4.15
C LYS A 7 6.12 -23.69 3.99
N GLY A 8 5.37 -24.13 4.99
CA GLY A 8 3.97 -23.81 5.13
C GLY A 8 3.85 -22.29 5.24
N LEU A 9 3.03 -21.71 4.37
CA LEU A 9 2.50 -20.36 4.54
C LEU A 9 1.92 -20.27 5.95
N SER A 10 2.65 -19.63 6.86
CA SER A 10 2.24 -19.59 8.27
C SER A 10 1.03 -18.65 8.44
N GLY A 11 -0.15 -19.27 8.41
CA GLY A 11 -1.26 -19.06 9.35
C GLY A 11 -1.93 -17.68 9.38
N ASN A 12 -3.11 -17.58 8.77
CA ASN A 12 -4.21 -16.62 8.96
C ASN A 12 -3.97 -15.11 8.82
N ALA A 13 -2.78 -14.57 9.08
CA ALA A 13 -2.48 -13.15 8.83
C ALA A 13 -2.18 -12.88 7.34
N ALA A 14 -1.70 -13.89 6.61
CA ALA A 14 -1.33 -13.76 5.20
C ALA A 14 -2.53 -13.52 4.28
N ILE A 15 -3.66 -14.23 4.47
CA ILE A 15 -4.79 -14.16 3.53
C ILE A 15 -5.53 -12.80 3.61
N PRO A 16 -5.97 -12.30 4.79
CA PRO A 16 -6.64 -11.01 4.88
C PRO A 16 -5.76 -9.85 4.38
N HIS A 17 -4.47 -9.88 4.71
CA HIS A 17 -3.50 -8.91 4.22
C HIS A 17 -3.45 -8.86 2.69
N GLN A 18 -3.29 -10.04 2.06
CA GLN A 18 -3.22 -10.14 0.59
C GLN A 18 -4.55 -9.78 -0.08
N ILE A 19 -5.71 -10.04 0.55
CA ILE A 19 -7.01 -9.57 0.05
C ILE A 19 -7.04 -8.05 -0.01
N HIS A 20 -6.64 -7.36 1.05
CA HIS A 20 -6.62 -5.89 1.06
C HIS A 20 -5.68 -5.32 -0.01
N ILE A 21 -4.51 -5.92 -0.21
CA ILE A 21 -3.59 -5.55 -1.30
C ILE A 21 -4.26 -5.73 -2.67
N ALA A 22 -4.86 -6.89 -2.93
CA ALA A 22 -5.49 -7.20 -4.21
C ALA A 22 -6.64 -6.22 -4.54
N TYR A 23 -7.48 -5.89 -3.55
CA TYR A 23 -8.56 -4.92 -3.71
C TYR A 23 -8.03 -3.52 -3.99
N LEU A 24 -7.01 -3.07 -3.25
CA LEU A 24 -6.39 -1.76 -3.48
C LEU A 24 -5.80 -1.68 -4.89
N VAL A 25 -5.00 -2.67 -5.29
CA VAL A 25 -4.38 -2.70 -6.62
C VAL A 25 -5.43 -2.68 -7.73
N THR A 26 -6.48 -3.49 -7.61
CA THR A 26 -7.55 -3.58 -8.61
C THR A 26 -8.30 -2.26 -8.74
N ASN A 27 -8.78 -1.72 -7.62
CA ASN A 27 -9.61 -0.52 -7.63
C ASN A 27 -8.82 0.74 -7.98
N ILE A 28 -7.55 0.85 -7.55
CA ILE A 28 -6.69 1.95 -7.95
C ILE A 28 -6.41 1.87 -9.45
N ASN A 29 -6.07 0.69 -10.01
CA ASN A 29 -5.89 0.57 -11.46
C ASN A 29 -7.16 0.97 -12.22
N ASN A 30 -8.34 0.50 -11.79
CA ASN A 30 -9.61 0.93 -12.39
C ASN A 30 -9.75 2.47 -12.37
N ASN A 31 -9.45 3.12 -11.25
CA ASN A 31 -9.48 4.58 -11.18
C ASN A 31 -8.48 5.25 -12.14
N LEU A 32 -7.25 4.75 -12.22
CA LEU A 32 -6.21 5.28 -13.11
C LEU A 32 -6.63 5.17 -14.58
N PHE A 33 -7.24 4.05 -14.99
CA PHE A 33 -7.68 3.83 -16.37
C PHE A 33 -8.96 4.60 -16.73
N PHE A 34 -9.97 4.62 -15.85
CA PHE A 34 -11.29 5.18 -16.18
C PHE A 34 -11.42 6.69 -15.95
N SER A 35 -10.58 7.31 -15.12
CA SER A 35 -10.71 8.74 -14.78
C SER A 35 -10.45 9.70 -15.95
N LYS A 36 -9.97 9.22 -17.11
CA LYS A 36 -9.55 10.02 -18.28
C LYS A 36 -8.56 11.16 -17.93
N ASN A 37 -7.98 11.15 -16.73
CA ASN A 37 -7.09 12.20 -16.27
C ASN A 37 -5.69 11.97 -16.83
N LEU A 38 -5.23 12.88 -17.69
CA LEU A 38 -3.93 12.79 -18.35
C LEU A 38 -2.75 12.73 -17.35
N LYS A 39 -2.93 13.21 -16.11
CA LYS A 39 -1.88 13.10 -15.06
C LYS A 39 -1.55 11.65 -14.69
N PHE A 40 -2.49 10.73 -14.91
CA PHE A 40 -2.33 9.31 -14.65
C PHE A 40 -1.85 8.53 -15.86
N LYS A 41 -1.69 9.16 -17.02
CA LYS A 41 -1.25 8.48 -18.25
C LYS A 41 0.00 7.66 -17.95
N ASN A 42 -0.08 6.36 -18.23
CA ASN A 42 0.99 5.37 -18.04
C ASN A 42 1.37 5.04 -16.59
N ASN A 43 0.67 5.57 -15.58
CA ASN A 43 0.85 5.09 -14.22
C ASN A 43 0.08 3.79 -14.05
N ILE A 44 0.67 2.85 -13.34
CA ILE A 44 0.04 1.61 -12.91
C ILE A 44 0.11 1.51 -11.40
N CYS A 45 -0.78 0.72 -10.82
CA CYS A 45 -0.71 0.27 -9.45
C CYS A 45 -0.24 -1.18 -9.42
N SER A 46 0.78 -1.49 -8.61
CA SER A 46 1.31 -2.85 -8.47
C SER A 46 1.48 -3.23 -7.01
N ALA A 47 1.32 -4.52 -6.73
CA ALA A 47 1.59 -5.10 -5.43
C ALA A 47 3.09 -5.35 -5.27
N GLU A 48 3.58 -5.24 -4.04
CA GLU A 48 4.87 -5.80 -3.63
C GLU A 48 6.00 -5.54 -4.63
N THR A 49 6.18 -4.29 -5.06
CA THR A 49 7.19 -3.93 -6.06
C THR A 49 8.49 -3.51 -5.38
N LYS A 50 9.62 -4.18 -5.66
CA LYS A 50 10.91 -3.77 -5.09
C LYS A 50 11.30 -2.38 -5.59
N VAL A 51 11.74 -1.52 -4.67
CA VAL A 51 12.22 -0.17 -4.98
C VAL A 51 13.71 -0.07 -4.63
N PRO A 52 14.63 -0.24 -5.60
CA PRO A 52 16.07 -0.27 -5.33
C PRO A 52 16.62 0.96 -4.61
N LYS A 53 16.04 2.13 -4.90
CA LYS A 53 16.43 3.43 -4.32
C LYS A 53 16.09 3.59 -2.84
N VAL A 54 15.27 2.69 -2.31
CA VAL A 54 14.86 2.66 -0.91
C VAL A 54 15.41 1.37 -0.29
N ASP A 55 16.70 1.11 -0.46
CA ASP A 55 17.40 -0.07 0.09
C ASP A 55 16.70 -1.40 -0.24
N ASN A 56 16.19 -1.52 -1.47
CA ASN A 56 15.36 -2.65 -1.94
C ASN A 56 14.11 -2.95 -1.10
N LYS A 57 13.63 -1.97 -0.31
CA LYS A 57 12.33 -2.07 0.36
C LYS A 57 11.21 -2.19 -0.67
N GLN A 58 10.12 -2.78 -0.20
CA GLN A 58 8.99 -3.17 -1.02
C GLN A 58 7.73 -2.67 -0.29
N PRO A 59 7.00 -1.67 -0.82
CA PRO A 59 5.64 -1.36 -0.36
C PRO A 59 4.72 -2.52 -0.69
N ASP A 60 3.65 -2.65 0.10
CA ASP A 60 2.56 -3.55 -0.24
C ASP A 60 1.83 -3.11 -1.51
N VAL A 61 1.65 -1.79 -1.70
CA VAL A 61 1.05 -1.22 -2.92
C VAL A 61 1.83 0.03 -3.36
N LEU A 62 2.20 0.07 -4.64
CA LEU A 62 2.94 1.16 -5.27
C LEU A 62 2.23 1.67 -6.53
N ILE A 63 2.13 2.99 -6.66
CA ILE A 63 1.71 3.64 -7.92
C ILE A 63 2.92 4.29 -8.55
N PHE A 64 3.19 3.99 -9.82
CA PHE A 64 4.37 4.50 -10.54
C PHE A 64 4.20 4.41 -12.07
N ASP A 65 5.05 5.13 -12.82
CA ASP A 65 5.18 4.97 -14.28
C ASP A 65 6.36 4.03 -14.57
N PRO A 66 6.14 2.79 -15.04
CA PRO A 66 7.18 1.79 -15.23
C PRO A 66 8.18 2.15 -16.33
N ARG A 67 7.90 3.17 -17.16
CA ARG A 67 8.73 3.56 -18.30
C ARG A 67 9.79 4.59 -17.94
N THR A 68 9.75 5.14 -16.73
CA THR A 68 10.65 6.21 -16.32
C THR A 68 11.35 5.87 -15.01
N SER A 69 12.60 6.30 -14.88
CA SER A 69 13.30 6.25 -13.60
C SER A 69 12.77 7.39 -12.71
N ASN A 70 12.58 7.13 -11.40
CA ASN A 70 12.01 8.10 -10.45
C ASN A 70 10.52 8.39 -10.68
N SER A 71 9.72 7.34 -10.74
CA SER A 71 8.32 7.42 -11.14
C SER A 71 7.33 7.11 -10.03
N GLU A 72 7.81 6.70 -8.86
CA GLU A 72 7.02 6.37 -7.67
C GLU A 72 6.18 7.57 -7.22
N LYS A 73 4.85 7.45 -7.29
CA LYS A 73 3.88 8.52 -6.96
C LYS A 73 3.26 8.31 -5.60
N ILE A 74 2.82 7.09 -5.28
CA ILE A 74 2.17 6.77 -4.01
C ILE A 74 2.71 5.46 -3.46
N TRP A 75 3.06 5.47 -2.17
CA TRP A 75 3.51 4.31 -1.41
C TRP A 75 2.45 3.96 -0.36
N ILE A 76 2.02 2.70 -0.30
CA ILE A 76 1.02 2.26 0.67
C ILE A 76 1.52 0.98 1.35
N GLU A 77 1.44 0.96 2.68
CA GLU A 77 1.64 -0.21 3.52
C GLU A 77 0.29 -0.67 4.08
N VAL A 78 0.10 -1.98 4.22
CA VAL A 78 -1.08 -2.63 4.76
C VAL A 78 -0.63 -3.43 5.98
N CYS A 79 -1.25 -3.24 7.13
CA CYS A 79 -0.79 -3.94 8.33
C CYS A 79 -1.92 -4.31 9.29
N LYS A 80 -1.69 -5.36 10.09
CA LYS A 80 -2.51 -5.64 11.28
C LYS A 80 -2.15 -4.70 12.42
N LYS A 81 -2.98 -4.66 13.47
CA LYS A 81 -2.85 -3.77 14.66
C LYS A 81 -1.56 -3.93 15.47
N GLN A 82 -0.65 -4.83 15.10
CA GLN A 82 0.57 -5.07 15.88
C GLN A 82 1.47 -3.83 15.89
N ARG A 83 1.67 -3.26 17.08
CA ARG A 83 2.41 -2.00 17.29
C ARG A 83 3.80 -1.99 16.63
N GLY A 84 4.50 -3.12 16.67
CA GLY A 84 5.81 -3.27 16.02
C GLY A 84 5.77 -3.19 14.50
N LEU A 85 4.72 -3.76 13.87
CA LEU A 85 4.52 -3.69 12.42
C LEU A 85 4.23 -2.25 12.00
N LEU A 86 3.30 -1.59 12.69
CA LEU A 86 2.94 -0.20 12.40
C LEU A 86 4.14 0.75 12.47
N GLN A 87 5.03 0.59 13.46
CA GLN A 87 6.24 1.42 13.53
C GLN A 87 7.19 1.11 12.38
N GLY A 88 7.39 -0.17 12.04
CA GLY A 88 8.19 -0.57 10.88
C GLY A 88 7.67 0.00 9.56
N ASP A 89 6.36 0.07 9.38
CA ASP A 89 5.73 0.67 8.19
C ASP A 89 5.91 2.20 8.14
N LYS A 90 5.81 2.87 9.30
CA LYS A 90 6.14 4.30 9.40
C LYS A 90 7.59 4.56 9.04
N ASP A 91 8.52 3.74 9.51
CA ASP A 91 9.95 3.88 9.24
C ASP A 91 10.27 3.63 7.75
N LYS A 92 9.62 2.62 7.13
CA LYS A 92 9.70 2.36 5.68
C LYS A 92 9.23 3.58 4.88
N ILE A 93 8.06 4.14 5.17
CA ILE A 93 7.53 5.32 4.47
C ILE A 93 8.41 6.55 4.71
N ASN A 94 8.89 6.77 5.94
CA ASN A 94 9.84 7.84 6.25
C ASN A 94 11.10 7.73 5.38
N LEU A 95 11.66 6.53 5.24
CA LEU A 95 12.81 6.28 4.38
C LEU A 95 12.47 6.52 2.90
N ALA A 96 11.32 6.04 2.43
CA ALA A 96 10.85 6.26 1.07
C ALA A 96 10.76 7.77 0.76
N PHE A 97 10.18 8.57 1.66
CA PHE A 97 10.10 10.02 1.48
C PHE A 97 11.45 10.74 1.52
N LYS A 98 12.43 10.22 2.27
CA LYS A 98 13.81 10.73 2.25
C LYS A 98 14.54 10.41 0.95
N ARG A 99 14.30 9.23 0.36
CA ARG A 99 15.02 8.72 -0.82
C ARG A 99 14.34 9.06 -2.16
N LEU A 100 13.04 9.29 -2.14
CA LEU A 100 12.20 9.53 -3.33
C LEU A 100 11.62 10.95 -3.26
N PRO A 101 12.37 11.98 -3.69
CA PRO A 101 11.91 13.37 -3.58
C PRO A 101 10.62 13.64 -4.38
N HIS A 102 10.36 12.85 -5.43
CA HIS A 102 9.17 12.92 -6.28
C HIS A 102 7.94 12.20 -5.73
N LEU A 103 8.08 11.38 -4.69
CA LEU A 103 6.98 10.65 -4.05
C LEU A 103 5.94 11.65 -3.53
N LYS A 104 4.69 11.50 -3.99
CA LYS A 104 3.62 12.47 -3.71
C LYS A 104 2.94 12.19 -2.39
N GLU A 105 2.57 10.93 -2.14
CA GLU A 105 1.81 10.56 -0.95
C GLU A 105 2.26 9.20 -0.39
N GLY A 106 2.08 9.02 0.92
CA GLY A 106 2.39 7.79 1.64
C GLY A 106 1.26 7.45 2.60
N PHE A 107 0.83 6.19 2.63
CA PHE A 107 -0.28 5.73 3.44
C PHE A 107 0.02 4.44 4.18
N ILE A 108 -0.62 4.26 5.34
CA ILE A 108 -0.68 2.99 6.06
C ILE A 108 -2.16 2.66 6.29
N PHE A 109 -2.58 1.46 5.89
CA PHE A 109 -3.91 0.94 6.18
C PHE A 109 -3.85 -0.13 7.26
N VAL A 110 -4.41 0.17 8.43
CA VAL A 110 -4.54 -0.76 9.57
C VAL A 110 -5.88 -1.48 9.47
N TYR A 111 -5.91 -2.61 8.77
CA TYR A 111 -7.17 -3.22 8.32
C TYR A 111 -8.05 -3.75 9.46
N GLU A 112 -7.48 -4.23 10.57
CA GLU A 112 -8.27 -4.69 11.74
C GLU A 112 -9.05 -3.54 12.43
N ARG A 113 -8.69 -2.30 12.16
CA ARG A 113 -9.34 -1.10 12.71
C ARG A 113 -10.08 -0.28 11.66
N ASN A 114 -10.00 -0.69 10.39
CA ASN A 114 -10.36 0.14 9.25
C ASN A 114 -9.78 1.58 9.37
N GLU A 115 -8.51 1.70 9.80
CA GLU A 115 -7.87 2.98 10.10
C GLU A 115 -6.81 3.31 9.05
N TRP A 116 -6.90 4.51 8.47
CA TRP A 116 -5.93 5.02 7.52
C TRP A 116 -5.05 6.09 8.14
N LEU A 117 -3.75 5.96 7.93
CA LEU A 117 -2.76 6.98 8.25
C LEU A 117 -2.15 7.54 6.97
N LYS A 118 -2.11 8.85 6.84
CA LYS A 118 -1.43 9.57 5.75
C LYS A 118 -0.18 10.24 6.27
N TYR A 119 0.92 10.06 5.55
CA TYR A 119 2.17 10.76 5.82
C TYR A 119 2.07 12.24 5.44
N ARG A 120 2.53 13.13 6.33
CA ARG A 120 2.67 14.56 6.06
C ARG A 120 4.14 14.92 5.94
N ARG A 121 4.58 15.22 4.72
CA ARG A 121 5.96 15.64 4.45
C ARG A 121 6.38 16.88 5.26
N THR A 122 5.49 17.84 5.48
CA THR A 122 5.81 19.12 6.18
C THR A 122 6.18 18.95 7.64
N LYS A 123 5.59 17.95 8.33
CA LYS A 123 5.83 17.69 9.75
C LYS A 123 6.56 16.36 10.00
N MET A 124 6.84 15.62 8.92
CA MET A 124 7.43 14.27 8.96
C MET A 124 6.69 13.32 9.91
N ASP A 125 5.36 13.43 9.93
CA ASP A 125 4.50 12.66 10.82
C ASP A 125 3.34 12.01 10.07
N PHE A 126 2.46 11.34 10.81
CA PHE A 126 1.28 10.67 10.27
C PHE A 126 0.01 11.24 10.88
N ILE A 127 -0.99 11.48 10.05
CA ILE A 127 -2.34 11.86 10.47
C ILE A 127 -3.36 10.81 10.09
N ARG A 128 -4.48 10.77 10.80
CA ARG A 128 -5.64 9.96 10.38
C ARG A 128 -6.27 10.56 9.14
N SER A 129 -6.07 9.91 8.00
CA SER A 129 -6.68 10.28 6.73
C SER A 129 -6.43 9.20 5.67
N SER A 130 -7.48 8.92 4.90
CA SER A 130 -7.47 8.07 3.70
C SER A 130 -7.49 8.88 2.40
N LYS A 131 -7.63 10.20 2.48
CA LYS A 131 -7.83 11.07 1.31
C LYS A 131 -6.52 11.23 0.52
N SER A 132 -6.52 10.77 -0.73
CA SER A 132 -5.45 11.00 -1.69
C SER A 132 -5.76 12.23 -2.54
N THR A 133 -4.96 13.28 -2.38
CA THR A 133 -5.07 14.49 -3.19
C THR A 133 -4.54 14.23 -4.60
N TRP A 134 -3.53 13.38 -4.73
CA TRP A 134 -2.97 13.06 -6.04
C TRP A 134 -3.92 12.20 -6.86
N LEU A 135 -4.58 11.19 -6.26
CA LEU A 135 -5.62 10.41 -6.94
C LEU A 135 -6.94 11.19 -7.08
N GLY A 136 -7.22 12.13 -6.17
CA GLY A 136 -8.50 12.83 -6.13
C GLY A 136 -9.65 11.95 -5.66
N LEU A 137 -9.37 11.02 -4.74
CA LEU A 137 -10.35 10.08 -4.17
C LEU A 137 -10.03 9.78 -2.70
N ASP A 138 -10.98 9.14 -2.02
CA ASP A 138 -10.79 8.59 -0.69
C ASP A 138 -10.43 7.10 -0.80
N LEU A 139 -9.25 6.70 -0.29
CA LEU A 139 -8.79 5.32 -0.35
C LEU A 139 -9.66 4.37 0.49
N ALA A 140 -10.38 4.90 1.50
CA ALA A 140 -11.29 4.10 2.31
C ALA A 140 -12.46 3.56 1.46
N ASP A 141 -12.94 4.34 0.49
CA ASP A 141 -14.04 3.94 -0.39
C ASP A 141 -13.69 2.71 -1.24
N LEU A 142 -12.39 2.47 -1.48
CA LEU A 142 -11.92 1.33 -2.28
C LEU A 142 -11.87 0.02 -1.48
N VAL A 143 -11.83 0.09 -0.15
CA VAL A 143 -11.72 -1.08 0.74
C VAL A 143 -12.99 -1.34 1.55
N ASN A 144 -13.89 -0.36 1.66
CA ASN A 144 -15.15 -0.48 2.38
C ASN A 144 -16.14 -1.48 1.72
N THR A 145 -15.93 -1.86 0.47
CA THR A 145 -16.71 -2.89 -0.23
C THR A 145 -16.27 -4.32 0.09
N ILE A 146 -15.12 -4.49 0.76
CA ILE A 146 -14.65 -5.78 1.23
C ILE A 146 -15.52 -6.15 2.44
N HIS A 147 -16.55 -6.96 2.24
CA HIS A 147 -17.29 -7.61 3.33
C HIS A 147 -16.56 -8.90 3.72
N PRO A 148 -15.69 -8.91 4.76
CA PRO A 148 -14.92 -10.11 5.08
C PRO A 148 -15.78 -11.13 5.83
N GLN A 149 -16.90 -10.70 6.43
CA GLN A 149 -17.63 -11.51 7.42
C GLN A 149 -18.37 -12.72 6.86
N SER A 150 -18.59 -12.82 5.53
CA SER A 150 -19.21 -14.01 4.91
C SER A 150 -18.20 -14.99 4.30
N TRP A 151 -16.93 -14.62 4.17
CA TRP A 151 -15.91 -15.44 3.49
C TRP A 151 -15.07 -16.29 4.45
N PHE A 152 -15.17 -16.01 5.76
CA PHE A 152 -14.35 -16.63 6.81
C PHE A 152 -15.16 -17.26 7.95
N LYS A 153 -16.48 -17.45 7.78
CA LYS A 153 -17.21 -18.38 8.64
C LYS A 153 -16.84 -19.80 8.20
N PRO A 154 -16.31 -20.66 9.09
CA PRO A 154 -16.03 -22.06 8.76
C PRO A 154 -17.32 -22.82 8.40
#